data_AF-A0A0A9CL34-F1
#
_entry.id   AF-A0A0A9CL34-F1
#
_cell.length_a   1.000
_cell.length_b   1.000
_cell.length_c   1.000
_cell.angle_alpha   90.00
_cell.angle_beta   90.00
_cell.angle_gamma   90.00
#
_symmetry.space_group_name_H-M   'P 1'
#
loop_
_entity.id
_entity.type
_entity.pdbx_description
1 polymer ?
#
loop_
_entity_poly.entity_id
_entity_poly.type
_entity_poly.pdbx_seq_one_letter_code
_entity_poly.pdbx_strand_id
1 'polypeptide(L)'
;MKHWFARNSYKKAALHVINYEGIILEKIPKYSIQQLYLPEEFRVLIRSIKQPTENTRMEYLSLFSHSHFLIPEIFKNLNKVVMMDDDVVVQRDLSFLWNIDMGDKVNGAIEFCGLKLGQVRNLLGKTAYDSKSCAWMSGVSLINLDKWREHNITENYLLPMKKVCIVRSCYSI
;
A
#
# COMPACT_ATOMS: atom_id res chain seq x y z
N MET A 1 20.50 -14.95 -15.31
CA MET A 1 20.92 -14.92 -13.89
C MET A 1 20.26 -16.09 -13.16
N LYS A 2 21.00 -16.92 -12.41
CA LYS A 2 20.38 -17.93 -11.53
C LYS A 2 20.00 -17.23 -10.21
N HIS A 3 18.73 -17.25 -9.84
CA HIS A 3 18.22 -16.61 -8.61
C HIS A 3 18.99 -17.10 -7.37
N TRP A 4 19.16 -16.23 -6.37
CA TRP A 4 19.91 -16.55 -5.14
C TRP A 4 19.38 -17.81 -4.44
N PHE A 5 18.06 -18.03 -4.48
CA PHE A 5 17.37 -19.21 -3.95
C PHE A 5 17.69 -20.53 -4.67
N ALA A 6 18.19 -20.46 -5.92
CA ALA A 6 18.66 -21.64 -6.64
C ALA A 6 20.06 -22.10 -6.18
N ARG A 7 20.79 -21.25 -5.44
CA ARG A 7 22.14 -21.52 -4.93
C ARG A 7 22.20 -21.71 -3.41
N ASN A 8 21.15 -21.32 -2.69
CA ASN A 8 21.10 -21.37 -1.23
C ASN A 8 19.88 -22.19 -0.77
N SER A 9 20.13 -23.23 0.03
CA SER A 9 19.05 -24.01 0.64
C SER A 9 18.37 -23.17 1.72
N TYR A 10 17.05 -23.01 1.60
CA TYR A 10 16.19 -22.32 2.57
C TYR A 10 16.01 -23.08 3.90
N LYS A 11 16.66 -24.25 4.06
CA LYS A 11 16.57 -25.11 5.26
C LYS A 11 15.10 -25.31 5.69
N LYS A 12 14.72 -24.83 6.88
CA LYS A 12 13.38 -24.93 7.50
C LYS A 12 12.45 -23.74 7.15
N ALA A 13 12.88 -22.78 6.33
CA ALA A 13 12.03 -21.65 5.97
C ALA A 13 10.90 -22.13 5.04
N ALA A 14 9.65 -21.96 5.49
CA ALA A 14 8.48 -22.20 4.67
C ALA A 14 8.32 -21.01 3.71
N LEU A 15 8.69 -21.20 2.45
CA LEU A 15 8.42 -20.23 1.39
C LEU A 15 7.04 -20.51 0.82
N HIS A 16 6.08 -19.61 1.07
CA HIS A 16 4.76 -19.67 0.46
C HIS A 16 4.62 -18.51 -0.55
N VAL A 17 4.61 -18.86 -1.83
CA VAL A 17 4.33 -17.90 -2.91
C VAL A 17 2.83 -17.94 -3.19
N ILE A 18 2.17 -16.79 -3.09
CA ILE A 18 0.73 -16.66 -3.27
C ILE A 18 0.47 -15.78 -4.49
N ASN A 19 -0.31 -16.28 -5.45
CA ASN A 19 -0.96 -15.40 -6.42
C ASN A 19 -2.21 -14.81 -5.74
N TYR A 20 -2.14 -13.53 -5.38
CA TYR A 20 -3.22 -12.81 -4.72
C TYR A 20 -4.07 -11.98 -5.69
N GLU A 21 -3.80 -12.00 -7.00
CA GLU A 21 -4.52 -11.22 -8.01
C GLU A 21 -6.01 -11.53 -7.97
N GLY A 22 -6.38 -12.82 -7.92
CA GLY A 22 -7.79 -13.25 -7.83
C GLY A 22 -8.53 -12.64 -6.63
N ILE A 23 -7.86 -12.58 -5.48
CA ILE A 23 -8.42 -11.99 -4.24
C ILE A 23 -8.67 -10.49 -4.42
N ILE A 24 -7.74 -9.79 -5.07
CA ILE A 24 -7.87 -8.37 -5.36
C ILE A 24 -9.02 -8.12 -6.35
N LEU A 25 -9.13 -8.95 -7.39
CA LEU A 25 -10.16 -8.82 -8.43
C LEU A 25 -11.58 -9.03 -7.89
N GLU A 26 -11.76 -9.89 -6.88
CA GLU A 26 -13.05 -10.07 -6.22
C GLU A 26 -13.47 -8.84 -5.38
N LYS A 27 -12.49 -8.12 -4.80
CA LYS A 27 -12.74 -7.03 -3.85
C LYS A 27 -12.75 -5.65 -4.50
N ILE A 28 -12.00 -5.44 -5.59
CA ILE A 28 -11.96 -4.18 -6.33
C ILE A 28 -13.09 -4.18 -7.39
N PRO A 29 -13.90 -3.10 -7.51
CA PRO A 29 -14.93 -3.01 -8.55
C PRO A 29 -14.35 -3.16 -9.96
N LYS A 30 -14.97 -3.99 -10.81
CA LYS A 30 -14.49 -4.34 -12.17
C LYS A 30 -14.04 -3.16 -13.04
N TYR A 31 -14.60 -1.98 -12.86
CA TYR A 31 -14.27 -0.77 -13.63
C TYR A 31 -13.01 -0.04 -13.16
N SER A 32 -12.60 -0.20 -11.89
CA SER A 32 -11.32 0.34 -11.39
C SER A 32 -10.12 -0.52 -11.85
N ILE A 33 -10.38 -1.73 -12.37
CA ILE A 33 -9.38 -2.75 -12.69
C ILE A 33 -8.59 -2.41 -13.95
N GLN A 34 -9.21 -1.81 -14.98
CA GLN A 34 -8.51 -1.47 -16.23
C GLN A 34 -7.35 -0.47 -16.04
N GLN A 35 -7.40 0.37 -15.00
CA GLN A 35 -6.34 1.33 -14.69
C GLN A 35 -5.24 0.74 -13.79
N LEU A 36 -5.50 -0.41 -13.15
CA LEU A 36 -4.57 -1.02 -12.18
C LEU A 36 -3.87 -2.26 -12.74
N TYR A 37 -4.43 -2.91 -13.78
CA TYR A 37 -3.95 -4.17 -14.39
C TYR A 37 -2.61 -4.08 -15.13
N LEU A 38 -1.78 -3.09 -14.81
CA LEU A 38 -0.47 -2.98 -15.39
C LEU A 38 0.47 -3.94 -14.61
N PRO A 39 1.06 -4.95 -15.29
CA PRO A 39 2.00 -5.88 -14.66
C PRO A 39 3.32 -5.19 -14.26
N GLU A 40 3.52 -3.96 -14.73
CA GLU A 40 4.66 -3.09 -14.41
C GLU A 40 4.14 -1.83 -13.73
N GLU A 41 4.96 -1.22 -12.87
CA GLU A 41 4.62 0.08 -12.28
C GLU A 41 4.77 1.19 -13.30
N PHE A 42 3.66 1.81 -13.71
CA PHE A 42 3.70 2.99 -14.59
C PHE A 42 3.57 4.27 -13.79
N ARG A 43 4.51 5.19 -14.04
CA ARG A 43 4.44 6.57 -13.57
C ARG A 43 3.79 7.42 -14.65
N VAL A 44 2.53 7.78 -14.46
CA VAL A 44 1.78 8.59 -15.43
C VAL A 44 1.73 10.03 -14.96
N LEU A 45 2.20 10.93 -15.82
CA LEU A 45 2.11 12.37 -15.63
C LEU A 45 0.77 12.86 -16.17
N ILE A 46 -0.20 13.14 -15.31
CA ILE A 46 -1.49 13.70 -15.72
C ILE A 46 -1.40 15.22 -15.70
N ARG A 47 -1.52 15.84 -16.88
CA ARG A 47 -1.58 17.30 -17.05
C ARG A 47 -3.04 17.74 -17.22
N SER A 48 -3.49 18.69 -16.40
CA SER A 48 -4.80 19.31 -16.58
C SER A 48 -4.77 20.25 -17.79
N ILE A 49 -5.54 19.94 -18.82
CA ILE A 49 -5.67 20.80 -20.02
C ILE A 49 -6.45 22.09 -19.69
N LYS A 50 -7.30 22.06 -18.66
CA LYS A 50 -8.18 23.18 -18.29
C LYS A 50 -7.50 24.23 -17.40
N GLN A 51 -6.43 23.86 -16.69
CA GLN A 51 -5.68 24.76 -15.81
C GLN A 51 -4.19 24.40 -15.87
N PRO A 52 -3.42 25.01 -16.80
CA PRO A 52 -1.99 24.71 -16.99
C PRO A 52 -1.11 25.03 -15.77
N THR A 53 -1.60 25.90 -14.87
CA THR A 53 -0.90 26.37 -13.68
C THR A 53 -1.20 25.57 -12.42
N GLU A 54 -2.22 24.70 -12.41
CA GLU A 54 -2.55 23.85 -11.26
C GLU A 54 -2.19 22.37 -11.50
N ASN A 55 -1.26 21.93 -10.66
CA ASN A 55 -0.98 20.55 -10.23
C ASN A 55 -0.92 19.50 -11.33
N THR A 56 0.24 19.45 -11.98
CA THR A 56 0.72 18.21 -12.58
C THR A 56 0.69 17.10 -11.53
N ARG A 57 -0.10 16.05 -11.76
CA ARG A 57 -0.26 14.94 -10.82
C ARG A 57 0.48 13.72 -11.34
N MET A 58 1.42 13.22 -10.55
CA MET A 58 2.02 11.91 -10.77
C MET A 58 1.09 10.86 -10.18
N GLU A 59 0.58 9.97 -11.03
CA GLU A 59 -0.16 8.79 -10.60
C GLU A 59 0.69 7.54 -10.81
N TYR A 60 0.78 6.71 -9.78
CA TYR A 60 1.39 5.39 -9.85
C TYR A 60 0.25 4.41 -10.12
N LEU A 61 0.26 3.82 -11.31
CA LEU A 61 -0.74 2.84 -11.72
C LEU A 61 -0.13 1.45 -11.56
N SER A 62 -0.40 0.82 -10.42
CA SER A 62 -0.01 -0.56 -10.14
C SER A 62 -0.97 -1.21 -9.16
N LEU A 63 -1.40 -2.44 -9.44
CA LEU A 63 -2.09 -3.30 -8.46
C LEU A 63 -1.26 -3.47 -7.18
N PHE A 64 0.06 -3.47 -7.31
CA PHE A 64 0.99 -3.69 -6.20
C PHE A 64 0.87 -2.58 -5.15
N SER A 65 0.76 -1.33 -5.57
CA SER A 65 0.65 -0.18 -4.66
C SER A 65 -0.62 -0.24 -3.80
N HIS A 66 -1.69 -0.86 -4.30
CA HIS A 66 -2.97 -1.00 -3.58
C HIS A 66 -3.04 -2.27 -2.72
N SER A 67 -2.19 -3.27 -3.00
CA SER A 67 -2.19 -4.56 -2.31
C SER A 67 -2.03 -4.45 -0.79
N HIS A 68 -1.29 -3.43 -0.32
CA HIS A 68 -1.11 -3.10 1.09
C HIS A 68 -2.43 -2.97 1.85
N PHE A 69 -3.46 -2.38 1.23
CA PHE A 69 -4.77 -2.19 1.86
C PHE A 69 -5.63 -3.46 1.86
N LEU A 70 -5.20 -4.51 1.15
CA LEU A 70 -5.90 -5.78 1.01
C LEU A 70 -5.21 -6.92 1.76
N ILE A 71 -4.12 -6.65 2.49
CA ILE A 71 -3.41 -7.64 3.32
C ILE A 71 -4.35 -8.43 4.26
N PRO A 72 -5.34 -7.82 4.96
CA PRO A 72 -6.26 -8.61 5.80
C PRO A 72 -7.17 -9.55 5.01
N GLU A 73 -7.41 -9.29 3.73
CA GLU A 73 -8.20 -10.16 2.84
C GLU A 73 -7.36 -11.32 2.30
N ILE A 74 -6.06 -11.08 2.07
CA ILE A 74 -5.10 -12.11 1.68
C ILE A 74 -4.83 -13.05 2.87
N PHE A 75 -4.65 -12.49 4.07
CA PHE A 75 -4.31 -13.23 5.29
C PHE A 75 -5.41 -13.15 6.36
N LYS A 76 -6.55 -13.78 6.07
CA LYS A 76 -7.76 -13.73 6.94
C LYS A 76 -7.55 -14.29 8.35
N ASN A 77 -6.67 -15.28 8.48
CA ASN A 77 -6.45 -16.01 9.74
C ASN A 77 -5.23 -15.52 10.53
N LEU A 78 -4.58 -14.43 10.09
CA LEU A 78 -3.46 -13.84 10.81
C LEU A 78 -3.90 -12.58 11.56
N ASN A 79 -3.30 -12.37 12.72
CA ASN A 79 -3.60 -11.24 13.60
C ASN A 79 -2.57 -10.11 13.44
N LYS A 80 -1.35 -10.45 13.03
CA LYS A 80 -0.23 -9.50 12.87
C LYS A 80 0.67 -9.97 11.75
N VAL A 81 1.27 -9.03 11.01
CA VAL A 81 2.26 -9.32 9.97
C VAL A 81 3.41 -8.31 10.00
N VAL A 82 4.61 -8.77 9.66
CA VAL A 82 5.74 -7.90 9.29
C VAL A 82 5.80 -7.88 7.77
N MET A 83 5.59 -6.70 7.18
CA MET A 83 5.62 -6.46 5.75
C MET A 83 6.93 -5.76 5.38
N MET A 84 7.55 -6.21 4.30
CA MET A 84 8.82 -5.67 3.78
C MET A 84 8.74 -5.60 2.26
N ASP A 85 9.32 -4.55 1.68
CA ASP A 85 9.47 -4.42 0.23
C ASP A 85 10.47 -5.47 -0.31
N ASP A 86 10.39 -5.73 -1.61
CA ASP A 86 11.23 -6.71 -2.30
C ASP A 86 12.71 -6.28 -2.43
N ASP A 87 13.00 -5.00 -2.21
CA ASP A 87 14.34 -4.42 -2.21
C ASP A 87 15.00 -4.38 -0.81
N VAL A 88 14.35 -4.90 0.23
CA VAL A 88 14.86 -4.92 1.60
C VAL A 88 15.83 -6.09 1.84
N VAL A 89 17.00 -5.78 2.42
CA VAL A 89 17.99 -6.78 2.85
C VAL A 89 17.98 -6.94 4.37
N VAL A 90 17.57 -8.12 4.85
CA VAL A 90 17.57 -8.46 6.28
C VAL A 90 18.94 -8.97 6.71
N GLN A 91 19.62 -8.21 7.58
CA GLN A 91 20.97 -8.55 8.06
C GLN A 91 21.00 -9.18 9.45
N ARG A 92 19.88 -9.13 10.19
CA ARG A 92 19.76 -9.58 11.58
C ARG A 92 18.39 -10.19 11.84
N ASP A 93 18.26 -10.88 12.96
CA ASP A 93 16.99 -11.43 13.43
C ASP A 93 15.92 -10.32 13.60
N LEU A 94 14.69 -10.60 13.14
CA LEU A 94 13.57 -9.67 13.15
C LEU A 94 12.58 -9.93 14.29
N SER A 95 12.86 -10.87 15.21
CA SER A 95 11.93 -11.22 16.29
C SER A 95 11.60 -10.02 17.17
N PHE A 96 12.52 -9.06 17.29
CA PHE A 96 12.28 -7.81 18.00
C PHE A 96 11.11 -7.02 17.41
N LEU A 97 10.93 -6.98 16.07
CA LEU A 97 9.80 -6.30 15.43
C LEU A 97 8.48 -6.97 15.79
N TRP A 98 8.45 -8.30 15.76
CA TRP A 98 7.24 -9.07 16.08
C TRP A 98 6.76 -8.83 17.52
N ASN A 99 7.71 -8.69 18.44
CA ASN A 99 7.47 -8.51 19.87
C ASN A 99 7.12 -7.07 20.27
N ILE A 100 7.08 -6.12 19.32
CA ILE A 100 6.62 -4.75 19.60
C ILE A 100 5.15 -4.80 20.02
N ASP A 101 4.87 -4.21 21.19
CA ASP A 101 3.52 -3.92 21.63
C ASP A 101 2.94 -2.76 20.80
N MET A 102 1.91 -3.07 20.02
CA MET A 102 1.24 -2.10 19.17
C MET A 102 0.09 -1.40 19.88
N GLY A 103 -0.37 -1.89 21.05
CA GLY A 103 -1.61 -1.44 21.68
C GLY A 103 -2.76 -1.39 20.67
N ASP A 104 -3.44 -0.25 20.62
CA ASP A 104 -4.53 0.02 19.66
C ASP A 104 -4.06 0.55 18.30
N LYS A 105 -2.75 0.60 18.04
CA LYS A 105 -2.23 1.08 16.75
C LYS A 105 -2.37 -0.01 15.70
N VAL A 106 -2.77 0.42 14.51
CA VAL A 106 -2.97 -0.47 13.36
C VAL A 106 -1.67 -0.72 12.60
N ASN A 107 -0.79 0.27 12.52
CA ASN A 107 0.45 0.20 11.77
C ASN A 107 1.61 0.77 12.58
N GLY A 108 2.72 0.05 12.60
CA GLY A 108 4.03 0.52 13.03
C GLY A 108 4.90 0.71 11.79
N ALA A 109 5.43 1.91 11.61
CA ALA A 109 6.28 2.26 10.47
C ALA A 109 7.51 3.03 10.95
N ILE A 110 8.53 3.08 10.09
CA ILE A 110 9.77 3.81 10.37
C ILE A 110 9.52 5.30 10.13
N GLU A 111 9.81 6.11 11.16
CA GLU A 111 9.78 7.57 11.03
C GLU A 111 10.96 8.06 10.17
N PHE A 112 10.66 8.91 9.18
CA PHE A 112 11.65 9.53 8.32
C PHE A 112 11.49 11.05 8.33
N CYS A 113 12.38 11.72 9.06
CA CYS A 113 12.34 13.17 9.21
C CYS A 113 13.06 13.96 8.10
N GLY A 114 13.66 13.27 7.12
CA GLY A 114 14.17 13.92 5.91
C GLY A 114 13.06 14.47 5.00
N LEU A 115 11.82 14.03 5.23
CA LEU A 115 10.62 14.55 4.60
C LEU A 115 9.60 14.95 5.67
N LYS A 116 9.20 16.22 5.68
CA LYS A 116 8.16 16.76 6.54
C LYS A 116 6.82 16.78 5.81
N LEU A 117 5.72 16.53 6.53
CA LEU A 117 4.38 16.54 5.93
C LEU A 117 4.03 17.87 5.26
N GLY A 118 4.52 19.00 5.81
CA GLY A 118 4.36 20.31 5.19
C GLY A 118 4.96 20.43 3.78
N GLN A 119 6.01 19.66 3.47
CA GLN A 119 6.66 19.66 2.14
C GLN A 119 5.84 18.90 1.09
N VAL A 120 4.97 17.98 1.53
CA VAL A 120 4.08 17.20 0.67
C VAL A 120 2.62 17.63 0.79
N ARG A 121 2.35 18.85 1.28
CA ARG A 121 1.00 19.38 1.47
C ARG A 121 0.09 19.21 0.25
N ASN A 122 0.64 19.40 -0.95
CA ASN A 122 -0.14 19.33 -2.20
C ASN A 122 -0.60 17.90 -2.53
N LEU A 123 0.01 16.88 -1.91
CA LEU A 123 -0.33 15.47 -2.05
C LEU A 123 -1.22 14.98 -0.90
N LEU A 124 -1.18 15.68 0.24
CA LEU A 124 -2.03 15.40 1.39
C LEU A 124 -3.42 15.99 1.15
N GLY A 125 -4.46 15.26 1.53
CA GLY A 125 -5.84 15.74 1.43
C GLY A 125 -6.09 16.97 2.30
N LYS A 126 -7.34 17.46 2.33
CA LYS A 126 -7.74 18.61 3.17
C LYS A 126 -7.78 18.32 4.68
N THR A 127 -7.23 17.18 5.12
CA THR A 127 -7.19 16.80 6.53
C THR A 127 -6.20 17.69 7.28
N ALA A 128 -6.55 18.06 8.51
CA ALA A 128 -5.62 18.78 9.37
C ALA A 128 -4.44 17.86 9.76
N TYR A 129 -3.22 18.34 9.57
CA TYR A 129 -2.01 17.66 10.00
C TYR A 129 -0.99 18.71 10.48
N ASP A 130 -0.07 18.31 11.35
CA ASP A 130 1.07 19.15 11.71
C ASP A 130 2.09 19.14 10.58
N SER A 131 2.36 20.32 10.03
CA SER A 131 3.32 20.52 8.95
C SER A 131 4.76 20.14 9.34
N LYS A 132 5.07 20.10 10.65
CA LYS A 132 6.39 19.74 11.19
C LYS A 132 6.54 18.24 11.45
N SER A 133 5.48 17.45 11.34
CA SER A 133 5.54 16.00 11.50
C SER A 133 6.41 15.36 10.42
N CYS A 134 7.14 14.33 10.82
CA CYS A 134 7.92 13.52 9.90
C CYS A 134 7.00 12.59 9.09
N ALA A 135 7.38 12.32 7.85
CA ALA A 135 6.74 11.28 7.06
C ALA A 135 7.13 9.90 7.60
N TRP A 136 6.37 8.88 7.20
CA TRP A 136 6.70 7.49 7.50
C TRP A 136 7.10 6.77 6.21
N MET A 137 8.03 5.83 6.33
CA MET A 137 8.40 4.94 5.24
C MET A 137 7.58 3.65 5.32
N SER A 138 7.05 3.21 4.18
CA SER A 138 6.23 1.99 4.08
C SER A 138 7.04 0.71 3.94
N GLY A 139 8.29 0.79 3.48
CA GLY A 139 9.05 -0.39 3.04
C GLY A 139 9.41 -1.39 4.13
N VAL A 140 9.26 -1.03 5.40
CA VAL A 140 9.16 -1.99 6.51
C VAL A 140 8.03 -1.55 7.43
N SER A 141 7.00 -2.39 7.55
CA SER A 141 5.80 -2.08 8.33
C SER A 141 5.40 -3.27 9.21
N LEU A 142 5.02 -2.99 10.45
CA LEU A 142 4.39 -3.95 11.36
C LEU A 142 2.90 -3.66 11.41
N ILE A 143 2.07 -4.59 10.94
CA ILE A 143 0.63 -4.36 10.78
C ILE A 143 -0.14 -5.24 11.74
N ASN A 144 -1.01 -4.63 12.54
CA ASN A 144 -1.99 -5.30 13.39
C ASN A 144 -3.27 -5.52 12.58
N LEU A 145 -3.46 -6.74 12.08
CA LEU A 145 -4.60 -7.10 11.23
C LEU A 145 -5.92 -7.15 11.99
N ASP A 146 -5.89 -7.44 13.30
CA ASP A 146 -7.11 -7.39 14.12
C ASP A 146 -7.63 -5.96 14.23
N LYS A 147 -6.76 -5.02 14.60
CA LYS A 147 -7.12 -3.59 14.66
C LYS A 147 -7.44 -3.02 13.28
N TRP A 148 -6.76 -3.47 12.24
CA TRP A 148 -7.09 -3.09 10.86
C TRP A 148 -8.52 -3.45 10.47
N ARG A 149 -8.95 -4.68 10.81
CA ARG A 149 -10.32 -5.15 10.59
C ARG A 149 -11.31 -4.41 11.49
N GLU A 150 -11.01 -4.22 12.77
CA GLU A 150 -11.85 -3.48 13.73
C GLU A 150 -12.17 -2.05 13.23
N HIS A 151 -11.18 -1.37 12.65
CA HIS A 151 -11.34 -0.01 12.12
C HIS A 151 -11.83 0.04 10.66
N ASN A 152 -12.18 -1.10 10.05
CA ASN A 152 -12.66 -1.21 8.66
C ASN A 152 -11.78 -0.45 7.65
N ILE A 153 -10.46 -0.47 7.83
CA ILE A 153 -9.56 0.38 7.03
C ILE A 153 -9.62 0.02 5.54
N THR A 154 -9.66 -1.28 5.21
CA THR A 154 -9.79 -1.74 3.82
C THR A 154 -11.06 -1.22 3.17
N GLU A 155 -12.20 -1.27 3.86
CA GLU A 155 -13.47 -0.79 3.32
C GLU A 155 -13.43 0.73 3.14
N ASN A 156 -12.96 1.46 4.15
CA ASN A 156 -12.79 2.91 4.11
C ASN A 156 -11.88 3.36 2.97
N TYR A 157 -10.85 2.56 2.65
CA TYR A 157 -9.96 2.79 1.51
C TYR A 157 -10.66 2.56 0.16
N LEU A 158 -11.45 1.49 0.05
CA LEU A 158 -12.18 1.15 -1.18
C LEU A 158 -13.40 2.06 -1.43
N LEU A 159 -13.95 2.70 -0.40
CA LEU A 159 -15.12 3.58 -0.52
C LEU A 159 -14.92 4.76 -1.50
N PRO A 160 -13.84 5.56 -1.40
CA PRO A 160 -13.52 6.56 -2.42
C PRO A 160 -13.32 5.96 -3.82
N MET A 161 -12.68 4.80 -3.95
CA MET A 161 -12.51 4.13 -5.24
C MET A 161 -13.88 3.76 -5.87
N LYS A 162 -14.83 3.30 -5.06
CA LYS A 162 -16.22 3.08 -5.47
C LYS A 162 -16.93 4.38 -5.87
N LYS A 163 -16.72 5.48 -5.15
CA LYS A 163 -17.32 6.79 -5.46
C LYS A 163 -16.74 7.44 -6.71
N VAL A 164 -15.44 7.28 -6.97
CA VAL A 164 -14.80 7.72 -8.22
C VAL A 164 -15.39 6.99 -9.42
N CYS A 165 -15.76 5.71 -9.28
CA CYS A 165 -16.55 5.01 -10.31
C CYS A 165 -17.94 5.64 -10.54
N ILE A 166 -18.63 6.09 -9.49
CA ILE A 166 -19.93 6.77 -9.63
C ILE A 166 -19.78 8.12 -10.36
N VAL A 167 -18.70 8.86 -10.10
CA VAL A 167 -18.50 10.20 -10.67
C VAL A 167 -17.90 10.17 -12.09
N ARG A 168 -17.15 9.12 -12.47
CA ARG A 168 -16.53 9.01 -13.81
C ARG A 168 -17.24 8.08 -14.78
N SER A 169 -18.21 7.26 -14.36
CA SER A 169 -18.92 6.31 -15.23
C SER A 169 -20.32 6.76 -15.69
N CYS A 170 -20.58 8.06 -15.80
CA CYS A 170 -21.83 8.58 -16.38
C CYS A 170 -21.68 9.40 -17.67
N TYR A 171 -20.50 9.49 -18.28
CA TYR A 171 -20.38 10.11 -19.62
C TYR A 171 -19.51 9.27 -20.57
N SER A 172 -20.19 8.36 -21.26
CA SER A 172 -19.92 7.99 -22.65
C SER A 172 -21.22 7.42 -23.24
N ILE A 173 -21.99 8.30 -23.88
CA ILE A 173 -22.23 8.16 -25.32
C ILE A 173 -21.28 9.16 -25.97
#